data_AF-A0A6C2DXQ1-F1
#
_entry.id   AF-A0A6C2DXQ1-F1
#
_cell.length_a   1.000
_cell.length_b   1.000
_cell.length_c   1.000
_cell.angle_alpha   90.00
_cell.angle_beta   90.00
_cell.angle_gamma   90.00
#
_symmetry.space_group_name_H-M   'P 1'
#
loop_
_entity.id
_entity.type
_entity.pdbx_description
1 polymer ?
#
loop_
_entity_poly.entity_id
_entity_poly.type
_entity_poly.pdbx_seq_one_letter_code
_entity_poly.pdbx_strand_id
1 'polypeptide(L)'
;MLKKFHKSLFLKFLFLIAILIQSCGDITSGEKVLVAPSGVYILKATVKSKNDDSRENPRYFWFVSIHDKQNNLIYEDKDSDFVGYLNIKIAWDENDRAWVYNTDNSQIFFWGKVSNKWIKNNWDADKTKMIQRKIYPPKF
;
A
#
# COMPACT_ATOMS: atom_id res chain seq x y z
N MET A 1 -0.12 32.35 42.48
CA MET A 1 -0.78 31.92 41.23
C MET A 1 0.14 31.23 40.20
N LEU A 2 1.48 31.29 40.32
CA LEU A 2 2.40 30.69 39.33
C LEU A 2 2.41 29.14 39.23
N LYS A 3 1.98 28.40 40.26
CA LYS A 3 2.07 26.92 40.26
C LYS A 3 1.09 26.21 39.31
N LYS A 4 0.01 26.87 38.87
CA LYS A 4 -1.00 26.25 37.97
C LYS A 4 -0.61 26.30 36.49
N PHE A 5 0.23 27.26 36.08
CA PHE A 5 0.60 27.44 34.67
C PHE A 5 1.56 26.34 34.17
N HIS A 6 2.50 25.91 35.01
CA HIS A 6 3.48 24.88 34.65
C HIS A 6 2.85 23.48 34.47
N LYS A 7 1.78 23.14 35.22
CA LYS A 7 1.08 21.85 35.04
C LYS A 7 0.35 21.74 33.70
N SER A 8 -0.22 22.84 33.20
CA SER A 8 -0.97 22.87 31.94
C SER A 8 -0.04 22.73 30.73
N LEU A 9 1.13 23.38 30.77
CA LEU A 9 2.11 23.30 29.69
C LEU A 9 2.77 21.90 29.62
N PHE A 10 3.07 21.32 30.79
CA PHE A 10 3.67 19.99 30.89
C PHE A 10 2.74 18.89 30.34
N LEU A 11 1.42 18.99 30.58
CA LEU A 11 0.44 18.02 30.09
C LEU A 11 0.28 18.07 28.56
N LYS A 12 0.32 19.27 27.96
CA LYS A 12 0.29 19.42 26.50
C LYS A 12 1.58 18.90 25.83
N PHE A 13 2.73 19.06 26.49
CA PHE A 13 4.00 18.54 26.01
C PHE A 13 4.05 17.01 26.05
N LEU A 14 3.50 16.39 27.11
CA LEU A 14 3.33 14.93 27.20
C LEU A 14 2.39 14.37 26.12
N PHE A 15 1.32 15.11 25.78
CA PHE A 15 0.39 14.70 24.72
C PHE A 15 1.05 14.75 23.33
N LEU A 16 1.91 15.75 23.07
CA LEU A 16 2.71 15.84 21.85
C LEU A 16 3.74 14.71 21.74
N ILE A 17 4.38 14.32 22.84
CA ILE A 17 5.30 13.18 22.88
C ILE A 17 4.55 11.85 22.63
N ALA A 18 3.35 11.68 23.20
CA ALA A 18 2.54 10.48 22.98
C ALA A 18 2.10 10.31 21.51
N ILE A 19 1.88 11.40 20.78
CA ILE A 19 1.57 11.37 19.33
C ILE A 19 2.80 10.96 18.51
N LEU A 20 4.01 11.33 18.95
CA LEU A 20 5.25 11.00 18.24
C LEU A 20 5.73 9.55 18.47
N ILE A 21 5.32 8.90 19.57
CA ILE A 21 5.73 7.52 19.90
C ILE A 21 4.95 6.47 19.09
N GLN A 22 3.84 6.82 18.43
CA GLN A 22 3.08 5.87 17.60
C GLN A 22 3.68 5.60 16.22
N SER A 23 4.80 6.24 15.84
CA SER A 23 5.41 6.05 14.52
C SER A 23 6.47 4.93 14.45
N CYS A 24 6.70 4.18 15.53
CA CYS A 24 7.66 3.07 15.50
C CYS A 24 6.91 1.73 15.36
N GLY A 25 6.33 1.51 14.18
CA GLY A 25 5.84 0.20 13.77
C GLY A 25 6.98 -0.61 13.17
N ASP A 26 7.29 -1.74 13.79
CA ASP A 26 8.36 -2.67 13.44
C ASP A 26 8.51 -2.95 11.93
N ILE A 27 9.74 -2.78 11.48
CA ILE A 27 10.27 -3.29 10.22
C ILE A 27 10.44 -4.81 10.38
N THR A 28 9.42 -5.61 10.03
CA THR A 28 9.56 -7.05 9.66
C THR A 28 8.25 -7.78 9.31
N SER A 29 7.06 -7.17 9.39
CA SER A 29 5.85 -7.85 8.94
C SER A 29 5.80 -7.87 7.42
N GLY A 30 5.40 -9.00 6.82
CA GLY A 30 5.13 -9.12 5.38
C GLY A 30 3.94 -8.28 4.91
N GLU A 31 3.72 -7.10 5.49
CA GLU A 31 2.64 -6.17 5.19
C GLU A 31 3.22 -4.77 4.93
N LYS A 32 2.74 -4.12 3.88
CA LYS A 32 3.03 -2.72 3.55
C LYS A 32 1.71 -1.98 3.44
N VAL A 33 1.59 -0.84 4.11
CA VAL A 33 0.37 -0.04 4.14
C VAL A 33 0.69 1.39 3.73
N LEU A 34 -0.15 1.98 2.86
CA LEU A 34 0.01 3.36 2.42
C LEU A 34 -1.34 4.03 2.21
N VAL A 35 -1.50 5.26 2.70
CA VAL A 35 -2.73 6.06 2.53
C VAL A 35 -2.62 6.87 1.23
N ALA A 36 -3.71 6.95 0.47
CA ALA A 36 -3.77 7.72 -0.77
C ALA A 36 -3.68 9.23 -0.49
N PRO A 37 -3.17 10.07 -1.43
CA PRO A 37 -3.08 11.51 -1.26
C PRO A 37 -4.39 12.19 -0.89
N SER A 38 -5.53 11.69 -1.40
CA SER A 38 -6.85 12.20 -1.03
C SER A 38 -7.30 11.86 0.40
N GLY A 39 -6.63 10.90 1.06
CA GLY A 39 -7.05 10.32 2.34
C GLY A 39 -8.29 9.42 2.25
N VAL A 40 -8.81 9.15 1.04
CA VAL A 40 -10.03 8.35 0.85
C VAL A 40 -9.75 6.84 0.89
N TYR A 41 -8.57 6.42 0.43
CA TYR A 41 -8.22 5.01 0.25
C TYR A 41 -6.96 4.63 1.02
N ILE A 42 -6.90 3.35 1.39
CA ILE A 42 -5.74 2.72 2.03
C ILE A 42 -5.32 1.53 1.18
N LEU A 43 -4.07 1.53 0.70
CA LEU A 43 -3.44 0.44 -0.01
C LEU A 43 -2.78 -0.47 1.01
N LYS A 44 -3.00 -1.78 0.87
CA LYS A 44 -2.27 -2.79 1.60
C LYS A 44 -1.67 -3.79 0.63
N ALA A 45 -0.42 -4.16 0.87
CA ALA A 45 0.20 -5.31 0.23
C ALA A 45 0.63 -6.27 1.32
N THR A 46 0.15 -7.51 1.30
CA THR A 46 0.40 -8.51 2.35
C THR A 46 0.88 -9.82 1.74
N VAL A 47 1.93 -10.40 2.28
CA VAL A 47 2.39 -11.74 1.92
C VAL A 47 1.42 -12.77 2.50
N LYS A 48 0.79 -13.58 1.64
CA LYS A 48 -0.04 -14.73 2.04
C LYS A 48 0.39 -15.97 1.27
N SER A 49 0.20 -17.16 1.84
CA SER A 49 0.30 -18.40 1.08
C SER A 49 -0.93 -18.55 0.18
N LYS A 50 -0.74 -19.02 -1.05
CA LYS A 50 -1.87 -19.48 -1.87
C LYS A 50 -2.15 -20.92 -1.45
N ASN A 51 -3.31 -21.18 -0.86
CA ASN A 51 -3.76 -22.52 -0.49
C ASN A 51 -4.02 -23.34 -1.76
N ASP A 52 -2.96 -23.89 -2.32
CA ASP A 52 -3.01 -25.01 -3.23
C ASP A 52 -2.63 -26.23 -2.38
N ASP A 53 -3.65 -26.84 -1.75
CA ASP A 53 -3.60 -27.87 -0.69
C ASP A 53 -2.82 -29.15 -1.05
N SER A 54 -2.15 -29.19 -2.20
CA SER A 54 -1.48 -30.38 -2.75
C SER A 54 0.05 -30.33 -2.69
N ARG A 55 0.67 -29.23 -2.24
CA ARG A 55 2.14 -29.05 -2.30
C ARG A 55 2.79 -29.10 -0.92
N GLU A 56 3.84 -29.90 -0.82
CA GLU A 56 4.70 -30.05 0.38
C GLU A 56 5.39 -28.72 0.78
N ASN A 57 5.53 -27.78 -0.16
CA ASN A 57 6.14 -26.47 0.07
C ASN A 57 5.17 -25.33 -0.34
N PRO A 58 4.60 -24.56 0.61
CA PRO A 58 3.69 -23.47 0.31
C PRO A 58 4.42 -22.35 -0.44
N ARG A 59 3.77 -21.80 -1.48
CA ARG A 59 4.26 -20.61 -2.17
C ARG A 59 3.59 -19.37 -1.61
N TYR A 60 4.41 -18.39 -1.25
CA TYR A 60 3.97 -17.10 -0.74
C TYR A 60 3.88 -16.10 -1.88
N PHE A 61 2.85 -15.26 -1.83
CA PHE A 61 2.61 -14.19 -2.81
C PHE A 61 2.23 -12.90 -2.10
N TRP A 62 2.60 -11.76 -2.68
CA TRP A 62 2.10 -10.46 -2.26
C TRP A 62 0.69 -10.24 -2.78
N PHE A 63 -0.29 -10.18 -1.90
CA PHE A 63 -1.66 -9.84 -2.22
C PHE A 63 -1.88 -8.35 -2.02
N VAL A 64 -2.50 -7.70 -3.00
CA VAL A 64 -2.82 -6.27 -2.93
C VAL A 64 -4.31 -6.11 -2.60
N SER A 65 -4.62 -5.27 -1.63
CA SER A 65 -5.99 -4.86 -1.33
C SER A 65 -6.09 -3.35 -1.19
N ILE A 66 -7.27 -2.82 -1.51
CA ILE A 66 -7.62 -1.41 -1.37
C ILE A 66 -8.81 -1.32 -0.43
N HIS A 67 -8.67 -0.49 0.59
CA HIS A 67 -9.67 -0.26 1.62
C HIS A 67 -10.14 1.20 1.59
N ASP A 68 -11.31 1.47 2.17
CA ASP A 68 -11.74 2.84 2.44
C ASP A 68 -11.03 3.43 3.67
N LYS A 69 -11.32 4.70 3.98
CA LYS A 69 -10.78 5.39 5.17
C LYS A 69 -11.24 4.80 6.51
N GLN A 70 -12.30 4.00 6.52
CA GLN A 70 -12.74 3.22 7.68
C GLN A 70 -12.13 1.81 7.71
N ASN A 71 -11.19 1.53 6.79
CA ASN A 71 -10.49 0.27 6.65
C ASN A 71 -11.38 -0.90 6.14
N ASN A 72 -12.57 -0.63 5.60
CA ASN A 72 -13.40 -1.64 4.95
C ASN A 72 -12.79 -2.03 3.60
N LEU A 73 -12.79 -3.33 3.28
CA LEU A 73 -12.28 -3.83 2.01
C LEU A 73 -13.15 -3.38 0.82
N ILE A 74 -12.55 -2.69 -0.15
CA ILE A 74 -13.22 -2.30 -1.41
C ILE A 74 -12.78 -3.20 -2.58
N TYR A 75 -11.51 -3.60 -2.60
CA TYR A 75 -10.93 -4.40 -3.67
C TYR A 75 -9.83 -5.32 -3.13
N GLU A 76 -9.73 -6.52 -3.69
CA GLU A 76 -8.65 -7.48 -3.41
C GLU A 76 -8.19 -8.13 -4.73
N ASP A 77 -6.88 -8.15 -4.97
CA ASP A 77 -6.25 -8.88 -6.06
C ASP A 77 -6.10 -10.37 -5.69
N LYS A 78 -7.18 -11.13 -5.89
CA LYS A 78 -7.24 -12.57 -5.55
C LYS A 78 -6.32 -13.43 -6.42
N ASP A 79 -5.98 -12.96 -7.61
CA ASP A 79 -5.19 -13.68 -8.60
C ASP A 79 -3.75 -13.16 -8.67
N SER A 80 -3.24 -12.65 -7.54
CA SER A 80 -1.88 -12.17 -7.48
C SER A 80 -0.86 -13.23 -7.92
N ASP A 81 0.04 -12.80 -8.79
CA ASP A 81 1.19 -13.51 -9.33
C ASP A 81 2.52 -12.95 -8.80
N PHE A 82 2.46 -11.97 -7.88
CA PHE A 82 3.63 -11.38 -7.26
C PHE A 82 4.23 -12.31 -6.23
N VAL A 83 5.38 -12.89 -6.53
CA VAL A 83 6.03 -13.84 -5.63
C VAL A 83 6.49 -13.15 -4.34
N GLY A 84 6.14 -13.72 -3.20
CA GLY A 84 6.25 -13.11 -1.87
C GLY A 84 7.67 -12.97 -1.33
N TYR A 85 8.63 -13.72 -1.87
CA TYR A 85 10.06 -13.54 -1.54
C TYR A 85 10.71 -12.40 -2.33
N LEU A 86 10.02 -11.85 -3.33
CA LEU A 86 10.51 -10.70 -4.07
C LEU A 86 10.21 -9.40 -3.32
N ASN A 87 11.11 -8.44 -3.45
CA ASN A 87 10.94 -7.13 -2.85
C ASN A 87 9.95 -6.31 -3.68
N ILE A 88 8.97 -5.73 -2.99
CA ILE A 88 8.05 -4.78 -3.58
C ILE A 88 8.16 -3.40 -2.95
N LYS A 89 7.94 -2.37 -3.77
CA LYS A 89 7.58 -1.03 -3.33
C LYS A 89 6.12 -0.77 -3.69
N ILE A 90 5.43 -0.04 -2.82
CA ILE A 90 4.06 0.41 -3.07
C ILE A 90 4.04 1.94 -3.12
N ALA A 91 3.17 2.51 -3.93
CA ALA A 91 2.97 3.95 -4.01
C ALA A 91 1.53 4.29 -4.37
N TRP A 92 1.15 5.54 -4.13
CA TRP A 92 0.02 6.18 -4.75
C TRP A 92 0.52 7.29 -5.66
N ASP A 93 -0.24 7.62 -6.70
CA ASP A 93 -0.02 8.87 -7.44
C ASP A 93 -1.08 9.92 -7.13
N GLU A 94 -0.95 11.09 -7.76
CA GLU A 94 -1.83 12.24 -7.50
C GLU A 94 -3.31 12.02 -7.85
N ASN A 95 -3.64 10.94 -8.56
CA ASN A 95 -5.00 10.59 -8.96
C ASN A 95 -5.57 9.41 -8.16
N ASP A 96 -4.96 9.09 -7.01
CA ASP A 96 -5.27 7.90 -6.20
C ASP A 96 -5.25 6.60 -7.03
N ARG A 97 -4.28 6.44 -7.94
CA ARG A 97 -3.99 5.12 -8.52
C ARG A 97 -2.95 4.44 -7.64
N ALA A 98 -3.23 3.20 -7.25
CA ALA A 98 -2.31 2.39 -6.46
C ALA A 98 -1.26 1.77 -7.38
N TRP A 99 0.01 1.80 -6.99
CA TRP A 99 1.12 1.26 -7.76
C TRP A 99 1.88 0.23 -6.94
N VAL A 100 2.27 -0.86 -7.59
CA VAL A 100 3.16 -1.87 -7.04
C VAL A 100 4.30 -2.12 -8.01
N TYR A 101 5.52 -2.01 -7.48
CA TYR A 101 6.77 -2.18 -8.20
C TYR A 101 7.46 -3.41 -7.65
N ASN A 102 7.68 -4.40 -8.50
CA ASN A 102 8.58 -5.50 -8.18
C ASN A 102 10.01 -5.05 -8.50
N THR A 103 10.84 -4.87 -7.46
CA THR A 103 12.21 -4.36 -7.65
C THR A 103 13.16 -5.40 -8.22
N ASP A 104 12.77 -6.67 -8.20
CA ASP A 104 13.65 -7.77 -8.57
C ASP A 104 13.45 -8.19 -10.03
N ASN A 105 12.23 -8.08 -10.57
CA ASN A 105 11.93 -8.42 -11.98
C ASN A 105 11.44 -7.24 -12.82
N SER A 106 11.46 -6.02 -12.27
CA SER A 106 11.03 -4.77 -12.92
C SER A 106 9.57 -4.73 -13.39
N GLN A 107 8.72 -5.68 -12.98
CA GLN A 107 7.29 -5.61 -13.28
C GLN A 107 6.64 -4.49 -12.48
N ILE A 108 5.81 -3.70 -13.16
CA ILE A 108 5.06 -2.60 -12.57
C ILE A 108 3.58 -2.81 -12.87
N PHE A 109 2.77 -2.82 -11.82
CA PHE A 109 1.33 -2.85 -11.95
C PHE A 109 0.72 -1.65 -11.26
N PHE A 110 -0.44 -1.23 -11.76
CA PHE A 110 -1.22 -0.21 -11.11
C PHE A 110 -2.71 -0.56 -11.12
N TRP A 111 -3.43 -0.05 -10.13
CA TRP A 111 -4.86 -0.15 -10.00
C TRP A 111 -5.45 1.24 -10.08
N GLY A 112 -6.39 1.42 -11.01
CA GLY A 112 -7.13 2.66 -11.18
C GLY A 112 -8.63 2.43 -11.11
N LYS A 113 -9.38 3.46 -10.71
CA LYS A 113 -10.83 3.41 -10.63
C LYS A 113 -11.45 3.84 -11.97
N VAL A 114 -12.23 2.94 -12.58
CA VAL A 114 -13.00 3.21 -13.82
C VAL A 114 -14.44 2.80 -13.56
N SER A 115 -15.38 3.72 -13.74
CA SER A 115 -16.82 3.47 -13.51
C SER A 115 -17.11 2.81 -12.15
N ASN A 116 -16.47 3.33 -11.10
CA ASN A 116 -16.56 2.85 -9.73
C ASN A 116 -15.99 1.44 -9.45
N LYS A 117 -15.24 0.86 -10.39
CA LYS A 117 -14.54 -0.42 -10.22
C LYS A 117 -13.03 -0.23 -10.29
N TRP A 118 -12.30 -0.96 -9.46
CA TRP A 118 -10.85 -1.01 -9.52
C TRP A 118 -10.41 -1.98 -10.61
N ILE A 119 -9.46 -1.55 -11.44
CA ILE A 119 -8.93 -2.34 -12.56
C ILE A 119 -7.41 -2.44 -12.40
N LYS A 120 -6.90 -3.67 -12.30
CA LYS A 120 -5.47 -4.00 -12.35
C LYS A 120 -4.96 -3.85 -13.79
N ASN A 121 -3.85 -3.16 -13.96
CA ASN A 121 -3.16 -3.02 -15.24
C ASN A 121 -1.68 -3.33 -15.04
N ASN A 122 -1.08 -4.02 -16.01
CA ASN A 122 0.38 -4.14 -16.10
C ASN A 122 0.89 -2.96 -16.93
N TRP A 123 1.69 -2.09 -16.32
CA TRP A 123 2.18 -0.88 -16.97
C TRP A 123 3.09 -1.19 -18.16
N ASP A 124 3.75 -2.35 -18.15
CA ASP A 124 4.76 -2.73 -19.14
C ASP A 124 4.31 -3.76 -20.19
N ALA A 125 3.16 -4.41 -20.00
CA ALA A 125 2.65 -5.44 -20.92
C ALA A 125 2.39 -4.94 -22.36
N ASP A 126 2.05 -3.65 -22.52
CA ASP A 126 1.62 -3.08 -23.80
C ASP A 126 2.70 -2.24 -24.51
N LYS A 127 4.00 -2.61 -24.42
CA LYS A 127 5.06 -1.92 -25.20
C LYS A 127 4.87 -2.04 -26.72
N THR A 128 4.00 -2.94 -27.19
CA THR A 128 3.76 -3.24 -28.61
C THR A 128 2.58 -2.50 -29.23
N LYS A 129 1.76 -1.79 -28.46
CA LYS A 129 0.68 -0.94 -29.00
C LYS A 129 1.10 0.52 -28.81
N MET A 130 1.29 1.27 -29.90
CA MET A 130 1.53 2.72 -29.93
C MET A 130 0.32 3.50 -29.42
N ILE A 131 -0.13 3.23 -28.20
CA ILE A 131 -1.20 3.94 -27.54
C ILE A 131 -0.51 4.82 -26.50
N GLN A 132 -0.68 6.13 -26.68
CA GLN A 132 -0.16 7.18 -25.81
C GLN A 132 -0.31 6.79 -24.33
N ARG A 133 0.80 6.41 -23.67
CA ARG A 133 0.80 6.25 -22.22
C ARG A 133 0.70 7.66 -21.61
N LYS A 134 -0.52 8.07 -21.25
CA LYS A 134 -0.75 9.30 -20.45
C LYS A 134 -0.65 9.06 -18.94
N ILE A 135 -0.33 7.83 -18.53
CA ILE A 135 -0.22 7.41 -17.14
C ILE A 135 1.21 6.95 -16.88
N TYR A 136 1.90 7.66 -16.00
CA TYR A 136 3.29 7.38 -15.64
C TYR A 136 3.36 6.95 -14.18
N PRO A 137 4.26 6.02 -13.84
CA PRO A 137 4.51 5.66 -12.45
C PRO A 137 5.00 6.89 -11.68
N PRO A 138 4.59 7.06 -10.41
CA PRO A 138 5.16 8.08 -9.55
C PRO A 138 6.68 7.90 -9.43
N LYS A 139 7.40 9.02 -9.32
CA LYS A 139 8.84 9.05 -9.07
C LYS A 139 9.10 8.85 -7.57
N PHE A 140 10.14 8.08 -7.26
CA PHE A 140 10.64 7.88 -5.89
C PHE A 140 11.87 8.75 -5.64
#